data_AF-A0A9D3Z5B4-F1
#
_entry.id   AF-A0A9D3Z5B4-F1
#
_cell.length_a   1.000
_cell.length_b   1.000
_cell.length_c   1.000
_cell.angle_alpha   90.00
_cell.angle_beta   90.00
_cell.angle_gamma   90.00
#
_symmetry.space_group_name_H-M   'P 1'
#
loop_
_entity.id
_entity.type
_entity.pdbx_description
1 polymer ?
#
loop_
_entity_poly.entity_id
_entity_poly.type
_entity_poly.pdbx_seq_one_letter_code
_entity_poly.pdbx_strand_id
1 'polypeptide(L)'
;MAYVDRTWINGYLWRPENWSVFRETVRINNDVEGWHRGLNNRANGSKLPFYVMVPLLRTEADDVILTVRLVSKQMVTGNHRMQYKKLHDKLYEIWDRYENE
;
A
#
# COMPACT_ATOMS: atom_id res chain seq x y z
N MET A 1 25.16 3.00 -15.55
CA MET A 1 24.31 3.85 -14.71
C MET A 1 23.66 5.01 -15.46
N ALA A 2 24.32 5.66 -16.43
CA ALA A 2 23.74 6.79 -17.18
C ALA A 2 22.39 6.50 -17.90
N TYR A 3 22.19 5.28 -18.40
CA TYR A 3 20.92 4.89 -19.01
C TYR A 3 19.75 4.88 -18.02
N VAL A 4 19.97 4.31 -16.83
CA VAL A 4 18.96 4.22 -15.77
C VAL A 4 18.58 5.62 -15.30
N ASP A 5 19.60 6.42 -15.02
CA ASP A 5 19.44 7.80 -14.59
C ASP A 5 18.63 8.63 -15.60
N ARG A 6 19.02 8.64 -16.88
CA ARG A 6 18.31 9.42 -17.91
C ARG A 6 16.92 8.91 -18.27
N THR A 7 16.68 7.61 -18.17
CA THR A 7 15.44 7.00 -18.68
C THR A 7 14.39 6.85 -17.59
N TRP A 8 14.80 6.44 -16.39
CA TRP A 8 13.91 6.02 -15.31
C TRP A 8 13.88 7.00 -14.14
N ILE A 9 14.96 7.76 -13.91
CA ILE A 9 15.03 8.73 -12.80
C ILE A 9 14.69 10.14 -13.29
N ASN A 10 15.40 10.60 -14.32
CA ASN A 10 15.30 11.96 -14.87
C ASN A 10 14.55 12.01 -16.21
N GLY A 11 13.98 10.89 -16.65
CA GLY A 11 13.26 10.77 -17.92
C GLY A 11 11.86 11.36 -17.86
N TYR A 12 11.43 12.04 -18.92
CA TYR A 12 10.10 12.65 -18.96
C TYR A 12 8.95 11.63 -19.01
N LEU A 13 9.16 10.50 -19.68
CA LEU A 13 8.12 9.50 -19.94
C LEU A 13 7.89 8.55 -18.76
N TRP A 14 8.95 8.17 -18.04
CA TRP A 14 8.91 7.19 -16.95
C TRP A 14 9.40 7.82 -15.65
N ARG A 15 8.66 8.79 -15.16
CA ARG A 15 8.98 9.42 -13.88
C ARG A 15 8.79 8.44 -12.72
N PRO A 16 9.54 8.56 -11.61
CA PRO A 16 9.45 7.64 -10.48
C PRO A 16 8.02 7.42 -9.95
N GLU A 17 7.12 8.40 -10.05
CA GLU A 17 5.71 8.28 -9.64
C GLU A 17 4.93 7.26 -10.48
N ASN A 18 5.37 7.01 -11.72
CA ASN A 18 4.65 6.13 -12.65
C ASN A 18 4.99 4.65 -12.48
N TRP A 19 6.19 4.33 -12.00
CA TRP A 19 6.71 2.96 -11.97
C TRP A 19 7.19 2.50 -10.59
N SER A 20 7.17 3.38 -9.60
CA SER A 20 7.54 3.08 -8.22
C SER A 20 6.47 3.56 -7.23
N VAL A 21 6.59 3.15 -5.97
CA VAL A 21 5.75 3.62 -4.86
C VAL A 21 6.22 4.99 -4.33
N PHE A 22 6.60 5.90 -5.23
CA PHE A 22 7.13 7.21 -4.85
C PHE A 22 6.12 7.99 -4.02
N ARG A 23 6.56 8.54 -2.89
CA ARG A 23 5.74 9.22 -1.87
C ARG A 23 4.64 8.37 -1.22
N GLU A 24 4.51 7.09 -1.58
CA GLU A 24 3.55 6.16 -1.00
C GLU A 24 4.20 5.27 0.07
N THR A 25 3.38 4.78 1.00
CA THR A 25 3.82 3.74 1.93
C THR A 25 4.14 2.45 1.18
N VAL A 26 5.33 1.90 1.41
CA VAL A 26 5.73 0.63 0.78
C VAL A 26 4.76 -0.46 1.20
N ARG A 27 4.00 -0.97 0.24
CA ARG A 27 3.10 -2.11 0.46
C ARG A 27 3.96 -3.36 0.54
N ILE A 28 3.79 -4.13 1.60
CA ILE A 28 4.44 -5.43 1.76
C ILE A 28 3.44 -6.53 1.39
N ASN A 29 3.96 -7.72 1.09
CA ASN A 29 3.11 -8.88 0.78
C ASN A 29 2.06 -9.13 1.88
N ASN A 30 2.38 -8.82 3.13
CA ASN A 30 1.47 -8.96 4.26
C ASN A 30 0.25 -8.04 4.20
N ASP A 31 0.26 -6.95 3.43
CA ASP A 31 -0.94 -6.11 3.26
C ASP A 31 -1.98 -6.84 2.39
N VAL A 32 -1.52 -7.51 1.32
CA VAL A 32 -2.38 -8.30 0.42
C VAL A 32 -2.73 -9.65 1.04
N GLU A 33 -1.73 -10.40 1.52
CA GLU A 33 -1.92 -11.69 2.20
C GLU A 33 -2.67 -11.53 3.52
N GLY A 34 -2.50 -10.41 4.21
CA GLY A 34 -3.23 -10.09 5.44
C GLY A 34 -4.72 -9.89 5.17
N TRP A 35 -5.07 -9.16 4.10
CA TRP A 35 -6.46 -9.01 3.66
C TRP A 35 -7.06 -10.36 3.25
N HIS A 36 -6.34 -11.15 2.44
CA HIS A 36 -6.78 -12.48 2.02
C HIS A 36 -6.96 -13.43 3.22
N ARG A 37 -6.03 -13.42 4.18
CA ARG A 37 -6.14 -14.17 5.43
C ARG A 37 -7.33 -13.71 6.27
N GLY A 38 -7.59 -12.40 6.35
CA GLY A 38 -8.76 -11.85 7.02
C GLY A 38 -10.08 -12.34 6.39
N LEU A 39 -10.13 -12.37 5.06
CA LEU A 39 -11.28 -12.90 4.31
C LEU A 39 -11.50 -14.39 4.58
N ASN A 40 -10.43 -15.20 4.55
CA ASN A 40 -10.49 -16.62 4.89
C ASN A 40 -10.92 -16.86 6.35
N ASN A 41 -10.43 -16.05 7.29
CA ASN A 41 -10.85 -16.14 8.70
C ASN A 41 -12.35 -15.85 8.86
N ARG A 42 -12.89 -14.83 8.17
CA ARG A 42 -14.34 -14.54 8.16
C ARG A 42 -15.18 -15.63 7.51
N ALA A 43 -14.59 -16.43 6.64
CA ALA A 43 -15.20 -17.62 6.06
C ALA A 43 -14.90 -18.91 6.86
N ASN A 44 -14.57 -18.78 8.14
CA ASN A 44 -14.26 -19.88 9.06
C ASN A 44 -13.12 -20.79 8.59
N GLY A 45 -12.11 -20.23 7.92
CA GLY A 45 -10.90 -20.95 7.48
C GLY A 45 -11.14 -21.99 6.39
N SER A 46 -12.34 -22.02 5.78
CA SER A 46 -12.67 -22.92 4.68
C SER A 46 -12.14 -22.39 3.34
N LYS A 47 -11.95 -23.29 2.37
CA LYS A 47 -11.70 -22.89 0.97
C LYS A 47 -12.85 -21.99 0.53
N LEU A 48 -12.60 -20.68 0.38
CA LEU A 48 -13.60 -19.64 0.17
C LEU A 48 -14.45 -19.87 -1.09
N PRO A 49 -15.63 -20.51 -0.99
CA PRO A 49 -16.43 -20.79 -2.17
C PRO A 49 -17.02 -19.47 -2.68
N PHE A 50 -17.24 -19.38 -3.99
CA PHE A 50 -17.67 -18.12 -4.62
C PHE A 50 -18.93 -17.51 -3.97
N TYR A 51 -19.92 -18.34 -3.61
CA TYR A 51 -21.16 -17.87 -2.98
C TYR A 51 -20.96 -17.29 -1.57
N VAL A 52 -19.88 -17.66 -0.88
CA VAL A 52 -19.48 -17.07 0.42
C VAL A 52 -18.60 -15.85 0.20
N MET A 53 -17.72 -15.89 -0.82
CA MET A 53 -16.83 -14.79 -1.17
C MET A 53 -17.60 -13.52 -1.54
N VAL A 54 -18.61 -13.61 -2.41
CA VAL A 54 -19.34 -12.46 -2.94
C VAL A 54 -19.95 -11.55 -1.85
N PRO A 55 -20.72 -12.06 -0.86
CA PRO A 55 -21.25 -11.21 0.20
C PRO A 55 -20.15 -10.61 1.08
N LEU A 56 -19.08 -11.35 1.36
CA LEU A 56 -17.95 -10.83 2.15
C LEU A 56 -17.20 -9.70 1.42
N LEU A 57 -17.01 -9.81 0.11
CA LEU A 57 -16.42 -8.75 -0.71
C LEU A 57 -17.31 -7.51 -0.75
N ARG A 58 -18.64 -7.70 -0.76
CA ARG A 58 -19.57 -6.58 -0.71
C ARG A 58 -19.48 -5.83 0.62
N THR A 59 -19.48 -6.55 1.75
CA THR A 59 -19.27 -5.92 3.07
C THR A 59 -17.95 -5.16 3.12
N GLU A 60 -16.86 -5.77 2.63
CA GLU A 60 -15.57 -5.09 2.52
C GLU A 60 -15.65 -3.80 1.70
N ALA A 61 -16.30 -3.84 0.53
CA ALA A 61 -16.46 -2.66 -0.33
C ALA A 61 -17.27 -1.55 0.33
N ASP A 62 -18.33 -1.90 1.08
CA ASP A 62 -19.14 -0.95 1.83
C ASP A 62 -18.31 -0.27 2.95
N ASP A 63 -17.42 -1.03 3.60
CA ASP A 63 -16.55 -0.55 4.68
C ASP A 63 -15.34 0.27 4.20
N VAL A 64 -14.96 0.19 2.91
CA VAL A 64 -13.87 1.01 2.34
C VAL A 64 -14.15 2.48 2.55
N ILE A 65 -15.40 2.93 2.35
CA ILE A 65 -15.76 4.35 2.50
C ILE A 65 -15.54 4.84 3.93
N LEU A 66 -15.91 4.02 4.92
CA LEU A 66 -15.69 4.35 6.33
C LEU A 66 -14.20 4.37 6.67
N THR A 67 -13.46 3.37 6.19
CA THR A 67 -12.01 3.26 6.42
C THR A 67 -11.27 4.46 5.83
N VAL A 68 -11.60 4.86 4.59
CA VAL A 68 -11.04 6.07 3.95
C VAL A 68 -11.33 7.32 4.78
N ARG A 69 -12.56 7.47 5.29
CA ARG A 69 -12.93 8.60 6.17
C ARG A 69 -12.17 8.59 7.50
N LEU A 70 -11.91 7.41 8.07
CA LEU A 70 -11.17 7.29 9.32
C LEU A 70 -9.67 7.57 9.13
N VAL A 71 -9.10 7.12 8.02
CA VAL A 71 -7.70 7.41 7.64
C VAL A 71 -7.52 8.91 7.36
N SER A 72 -8.45 9.55 6.65
CA SER A 72 -8.36 10.99 6.38
C SER A 72 -8.46 11.84 7.65
N LYS A 73 -9.18 11.36 8.66
CA LYS A 73 -9.23 11.95 10.00
C LYS A 73 -8.08 11.54 10.92
N GLN A 74 -7.11 10.77 10.43
CA GLN A 74 -5.99 10.20 11.19
C GLN A 74 -6.41 9.36 12.41
N MET A 75 -7.66 8.92 12.46
CA MET A 75 -8.21 8.12 13.57
C MET A 75 -7.83 6.64 13.45
N VAL A 76 -7.45 6.21 12.26
CA VAL A 76 -6.88 4.90 11.98
C VAL A 76 -5.51 5.13 11.37
N THR A 77 -4.47 4.75 12.09
CA THR A 77 -3.10 4.71 11.58
C THR A 77 -2.66 3.27 11.46
N GLY A 78 -1.99 2.92 10.36
CA GLY A 78 -1.42 1.60 10.18
C GLY A 78 -0.44 1.29 11.32
N ASN A 79 -0.66 0.18 12.01
CA ASN A 79 0.25 -0.25 13.08
C ASN A 79 1.50 -0.90 12.47
N HIS A 80 2.39 -0.08 11.93
CA HIS A 80 3.66 -0.54 11.38
C HIS A 80 4.66 -0.79 12.51
N ARG A 81 5.38 -1.92 12.43
CA ARG A 81 6.50 -2.18 13.34
C ARG A 81 7.52 -1.04 13.23
N MET A 82 8.14 -0.67 14.34
CA MET A 82 9.10 0.43 14.43
C MET A 82 10.24 0.32 13.39
N GLN A 83 10.69 -0.90 13.08
CA GLN A 83 11.73 -1.13 12.07
C GLN A 83 11.30 -0.65 10.67
N TYR A 84 10.03 -0.81 10.31
CA TYR A 84 9.51 -0.40 9.00
C TYR A 84 9.24 1.09 8.97
N LYS A 85 8.80 1.69 10.09
CA LYS A 85 8.69 3.15 10.21
C LYS A 85 10.04 3.83 9.94
N LYS A 86 11.11 3.36 10.60
CA LYS A 86 12.48 3.88 10.38
C LYS A 86 12.97 3.72 8.94
N LEU A 87 12.63 2.62 8.28
CA LEU A 87 12.98 2.41 6.87
C LEU A 87 12.22 3.40 5.98
N HIS A 88 10.94 3.59 6.26
CA HIS A 88 10.06 4.49 5.52
C HIS A 88 10.47 5.95 5.69
N ASP A 89 10.86 6.36 6.90
CA ASP A 89 11.40 7.69 7.18
C ASP A 89 12.65 7.97 6.34
N LYS A 90 13.60 7.01 6.28
CA LYS A 90 14.80 7.14 5.43
C LYS A 90 14.48 7.22 3.94
N LEU A 91 13.45 6.50 3.48
CA LEU A 91 13.00 6.58 2.09
C LEU A 91 12.40 7.96 1.79
N TYR A 92 11.57 8.49 2.69
CA TYR A 92 11.04 9.85 2.56
C TYR A 92 12.15 10.90 2.50
N GLU A 93 13.19 10.81 3.34
CA GLU A 93 14.35 11.71 3.28
C GLU A 93 15.10 11.64 1.95
N ILE A 94 15.12 10.49 1.28
CA ILE A 94 15.73 10.34 -0.06
C ILE A 94 14.82 10.95 -1.12
N TRP A 95 13.51 10.72 -1.04
CA TRP A 95 12.53 11.30 -1.96
C TRP A 95 12.44 12.82 -1.83
N ASP A 96 12.51 13.35 -0.61
CA ASP A 96 12.60 14.79 -0.34
C ASP A 96 13.81 15.40 -1.04
N ARG A 97 14.98 14.74 -0.97
CA ARG A 97 16.17 15.23 -1.68
C ARG A 97 15.99 15.20 -3.20
N TYR A 98 15.44 14.11 -3.73
CA TYR A 98 15.17 13.99 -5.17
C TYR A 98 14.20 15.06 -5.69
N GLU A 99 13.17 15.43 -4.93
CA GLU A 99 12.24 16.51 -5.32
C GLU A 99 12.83 17.92 -5.24
N ASN A 100 13.84 18.11 -4.39
CA ASN A 100 14.48 19.41 -4.15
C ASN A 100 15.77 19.61 -4.96
N GLU A 101 16.16 18.64 -5.78
CA GLU A 101 17.25 18.73 -6.77
C GLU A 101 16.75 19.26 -8.12
#